data_AF-A0A534PIK8-F1
#
_entry.id   AF-A0A534PIK8-F1
#
_cell.length_a   1.000
_cell.length_b   1.000
_cell.length_c   1.000
_cell.angle_alpha   90.00
_cell.angle_beta   90.00
_cell.angle_gamma   90.00
#
_symmetry.space_group_name_H-M   'P 1'
#
loop_
_entity.id
_entity.type
_entity.pdbx_description
1 polymer ?
#
loop_
_entity_poly.entity_id
_entity_poly.type
_entity_poly.pdbx_seq_one_letter_code
_entity_poly.pdbx_strand_id
1 'polypeptide(L)'
;MIDRFARVVADRLGSMLERGAGGGRGGGGRRGPSKLRGRKLEMRCRYPGCTNRSKGPRFRFLCETHRRLPKKKQDEALKKWAAKNG
;
A
#
# COMPACT_ATOMS: atom_id res chain seq x y z
N MET A 1 24.40 -18.63 44.17
CA MET A 1 22.96 -18.24 44.13
C MET A 1 22.71 -17.14 43.09
N ILE A 2 23.36 -17.22 41.92
CA ILE A 2 23.35 -16.17 40.86
C ILE A 2 22.46 -16.62 39.68
N ASP A 3 22.11 -17.90 39.65
CA ASP A 3 21.47 -18.62 38.55
C ASP A 3 20.03 -18.19 38.22
N ARG A 4 19.33 -17.52 39.14
CA ARG A 4 17.94 -17.09 38.90
C ARG A 4 17.87 -15.76 38.16
N PHE A 5 18.83 -14.88 38.38
CA PHE A 5 18.85 -13.54 37.80
C PHE A 5 19.25 -13.58 36.32
N ALA A 6 20.22 -14.42 35.97
CA ALA A 6 20.65 -14.64 34.59
C ALA A 6 19.51 -15.15 33.70
N ARG A 7 18.64 -16.03 34.24
CA ARG A 7 17.47 -16.56 33.52
C ARG A 7 16.46 -15.46 33.17
N VAL A 8 16.17 -14.56 34.12
CA VAL A 8 15.18 -13.48 33.92
C VAL A 8 15.66 -12.45 32.88
N VAL A 9 16.96 -12.18 32.83
CA VAL A 9 17.55 -11.24 31.86
C VAL A 9 17.58 -11.84 30.46
N ALA A 10 17.93 -13.13 30.33
CA ALA A 10 17.92 -13.84 29.05
C ALA A 10 16.51 -13.89 28.41
N ASP A 11 15.49 -14.17 29.22
CA ASP A 11 14.09 -14.24 28.75
C ASP A 11 13.57 -12.89 28.22
N ARG A 12 13.96 -11.79 28.88
CA ARG A 12 13.58 -10.42 28.49
C ARG A 12 14.31 -9.93 27.23
N LEU A 13 15.57 -10.32 27.05
CA LEU A 13 16.34 -9.99 25.84
C LEU A 13 15.84 -10.75 24.61
N GLY A 14 15.51 -12.04 24.75
CA GLY A 14 14.90 -12.83 23.66
C GLY A 14 13.57 -12.24 23.18
N SER A 15 12.72 -11.82 24.13
CA SER A 15 11.43 -11.18 23.86
C SER A 15 11.52 -9.80 23.16
N MET A 16 12.66 -9.12 23.26
CA MET A 16 12.93 -7.83 22.61
C MET A 16 13.52 -8.00 21.22
N LEU A 17 14.38 -9.00 21.00
CA LEU A 17 14.92 -9.30 19.67
C LEU A 17 13.84 -9.80 18.70
N GLU A 18 12.93 -10.66 19.16
CA GLU A 18 11.81 -11.17 18.35
C GLU A 18 10.85 -10.03 17.91
N ARG A 19 10.71 -8.98 18.73
CA ARG A 19 9.94 -7.78 18.38
C ARG A 19 10.69 -6.78 17.51
N GLY A 20 12.02 -6.85 17.48
CA GLY A 20 12.90 -5.91 16.76
C GLY A 20 13.39 -6.40 15.40
N ALA A 21 13.37 -7.71 15.13
CA ALA A 21 13.93 -8.32 13.92
C ALA A 21 12.98 -8.29 12.69
N GLY A 22 11.95 -7.43 12.71
CA GLY A 22 10.93 -7.31 11.67
C GLY A 22 10.96 -5.97 10.94
N GLY A 23 11.99 -5.69 10.14
CA GLY A 23 11.85 -4.92 8.91
C GLY A 23 11.91 -3.38 8.97
N GLY A 24 13.05 -2.85 8.52
CA GLY A 24 13.21 -1.72 7.58
C GLY A 24 12.13 -0.62 7.43
N ARG A 25 12.52 0.60 7.84
CA ARG A 25 12.30 1.91 7.19
C ARG A 25 11.00 2.10 6.37
N GLY A 26 10.08 2.92 6.91
CA GLY A 26 9.07 3.61 6.11
C GLY A 26 7.86 4.06 6.92
N GLY A 27 7.76 5.37 7.17
CA GLY A 27 6.67 5.95 7.95
C GLY A 27 5.27 5.80 7.34
N GLY A 28 4.27 5.86 8.22
CA GLY A 28 2.88 6.18 7.86
C GLY A 28 1.92 5.01 7.77
N GLY A 29 1.25 4.71 8.89
CA GLY A 29 -0.06 4.05 8.93
C GLY A 29 -0.04 2.52 8.83
N ARG A 30 -0.74 1.88 9.76
CA ARG A 30 -1.07 0.45 9.78
C ARG A 30 -1.87 0.06 8.52
N ARG A 31 -1.20 -0.19 7.39
CA ARG A 31 -1.74 -0.94 6.26
C ARG A 31 -0.75 -2.07 6.01
N GLY A 32 -1.18 -3.31 6.24
CA GLY A 32 -0.38 -4.50 5.97
C GLY A 32 0.16 -4.50 4.52
N PRO A 33 1.13 -5.37 4.20
CA PRO A 33 1.73 -5.43 2.88
C PRO A 33 0.62 -5.47 1.83
N SER A 34 0.53 -4.42 1.01
CA SER A 34 -0.44 -4.37 -0.07
C SER A 34 -0.26 -5.62 -0.91
N LYS A 35 -1.33 -6.40 -1.15
CA LYS A 35 -1.31 -7.57 -2.06
C LYS A 35 -0.81 -7.23 -3.48
N LEU A 36 -0.58 -5.95 -3.76
CA LEU A 36 -0.06 -5.39 -5.00
C LEU A 36 1.46 -5.11 -4.96
N ARG A 37 2.16 -5.32 -3.83
CA ARG A 37 3.63 -5.19 -3.76
C ARG A 37 4.23 -6.29 -4.65
N GLY A 38 4.83 -5.90 -5.77
CA GLY A 38 5.43 -6.82 -6.75
C GLY A 38 4.54 -7.20 -7.94
N ARG A 39 3.23 -6.88 -7.92
CA ARG A 39 2.36 -7.10 -9.08
C ARG A 39 2.54 -5.94 -10.06
N LYS A 40 2.82 -6.22 -11.34
CA LYS A 40 2.80 -5.22 -12.41
C LYS A 40 1.37 -4.67 -12.52
N LEU A 41 1.11 -3.57 -11.81
CA LEU A 41 -0.15 -2.85 -11.90
C LEU A 41 -0.30 -2.30 -13.31
N GLU A 42 -1.49 -2.47 -13.90
CA GLU A 42 -1.81 -1.79 -15.15
C GLU A 42 -1.89 -0.28 -14.90
N MET A 43 -0.86 0.43 -15.31
CA MET A 43 -0.73 1.88 -15.11
C MET A 43 -1.52 2.69 -16.14
N ARG A 44 -2.51 2.11 -16.82
CA ARG A 44 -3.37 2.82 -17.79
C ARG A 44 -4.35 3.75 -17.09
N CYS A 45 -4.73 4.83 -17.76
CA CYS A 45 -5.78 5.70 -17.26
C CYS A 45 -7.12 4.96 -17.22
N ARG A 46 -7.81 4.99 -16.08
CA ARG A 46 -9.13 4.37 -15.91
C ARG A 46 -10.29 5.17 -16.51
N TYR A 47 -10.00 6.32 -17.11
CA TYR A 47 -11.03 7.11 -17.79
C TYR A 47 -11.45 6.41 -19.10
N PRO A 48 -12.75 6.30 -19.40
CA PRO A 48 -13.23 5.60 -20.59
C PRO A 48 -12.63 6.21 -21.86
N GLY A 49 -12.08 5.35 -22.73
CA GLY A 49 -11.45 5.77 -23.99
C GLY A 49 -10.07 6.42 -23.84
N CYS A 50 -9.50 6.53 -22.63
CA CYS A 50 -8.19 7.13 -22.45
C CYS A 50 -7.07 6.10 -22.60
N THR A 51 -6.15 6.36 -23.54
CA THR A 51 -4.95 5.54 -23.78
C THR A 51 -3.73 6.01 -22.98
N ASN A 52 -3.82 7.17 -22.33
CA ASN A 52 -2.69 7.75 -21.60
C ASN A 52 -2.30 6.94 -20.37
N ARG A 53 -1.01 7.03 -20.01
CA ARG A 53 -0.51 6.48 -18.75
C ARG A 53 -1.05 7.30 -17.57
N SER A 54 -1.48 6.60 -16.53
CA SER A 54 -1.88 7.19 -15.26
C SER A 54 -0.68 7.60 -14.43
N LYS A 55 -0.87 8.56 -13.51
CA LYS A 55 0.13 8.92 -12.50
C LYS A 55 0.26 7.87 -11.38
N GLY A 56 -0.58 6.83 -11.40
CA GLY A 56 -0.50 5.69 -10.50
C GLY A 56 -1.58 5.63 -9.42
N PRO A 57 -1.42 4.71 -8.45
CA PRO A 57 -2.46 4.37 -7.48
C PRO A 57 -2.88 5.54 -6.58
N ARG A 58 -1.92 6.40 -6.20
CA ARG A 58 -2.19 7.60 -5.40
C ARG A 58 -3.11 8.60 -6.11
N PHE A 59 -3.15 8.55 -7.43
CA PHE A 59 -3.97 9.43 -8.28
C PHE A 59 -5.15 8.68 -8.88
N ARG A 60 -5.62 7.62 -8.22
CA ARG A 60 -6.78 6.81 -8.64
C ARG A 60 -6.61 6.22 -10.05
N PHE A 61 -5.36 6.06 -10.51
CA PHE A 61 -5.04 5.65 -11.88
C PHE A 61 -5.64 6.57 -12.95
N LEU A 62 -5.72 7.87 -12.70
CA LEU A 62 -6.05 8.88 -13.71
C LEU A 62 -4.78 9.56 -14.25
N CYS A 63 -4.82 10.03 -15.50
CA CYS A 63 -3.79 10.89 -16.08
C CYS A 63 -3.97 12.35 -15.60
N GLU A 64 -3.04 13.24 -15.94
CA GLU A 64 -3.11 14.66 -15.53
C GLU A 64 -4.37 15.37 -16.01
N THR A 65 -4.77 15.13 -17.26
CA THR A 65 -5.96 15.73 -17.86
C THR A 65 -7.23 15.32 -17.12
N HIS A 66 -7.42 14.01 -16.89
CA HIS A 66 -8.63 13.49 -16.27
C HIS A 66 -8.67 13.68 -14.75
N ARG A 67 -7.54 13.93 -14.10
CA ARG A 67 -7.49 14.31 -12.68
C ARG A 67 -8.01 15.73 -12.45
N ARG A 68 -7.90 16.62 -13.43
CA ARG A 68 -8.42 18.01 -13.34
C ARG A 68 -9.94 18.09 -13.56
N LEU A 69 -10.57 17.03 -14.08
CA LEU A 69 -12.02 16.98 -14.24
C LEU A 69 -12.74 17.02 -12.88
N PRO A 70 -14.01 17.46 -12.85
CA PRO A 70 -14.83 17.39 -11.64
C PRO A 70 -14.88 15.98 -11.06
N LYS A 71 -14.83 15.89 -9.72
CA LYS A 71 -14.79 14.62 -8.98
C LYS A 71 -15.94 13.66 -9.37
N LYS A 72 -17.14 14.19 -9.65
CA LYS A 72 -18.29 13.41 -10.14
C LYS A 72 -17.96 12.60 -11.41
N LYS A 73 -17.36 13.23 -12.41
CA LYS A 73 -16.97 12.56 -13.67
C LYS A 73 -15.86 11.52 -13.44
N GLN A 74 -14.93 11.80 -12.53
CA GLN A 74 -13.90 10.83 -12.15
C GLN A 74 -14.52 9.59 -11.49
N ASP A 75 -15.49 9.78 -10.59
CA ASP A 75 -16.16 8.70 -9.88
C ASP A 75 -16.98 7.82 -10.83
N GLU A 76 -17.71 8.44 -11.77
CA GLU A 76 -18.42 7.71 -12.83
C GLU A 76 -17.48 6.87 -13.69
N ALA A 77 -16.35 7.44 -14.12
CA ALA A 77 -15.33 6.72 -14.88
C ALA A 77 -14.78 5.51 -14.10
N LEU A 78 -14.51 5.70 -12.80
CA LEU A 78 -13.99 4.63 -11.94
C LEU A 78 -15.04 3.55 -11.65
N LYS A 79 -16.32 3.92 -11.50
CA LYS A 79 -17.43 2.96 -11.39
C LYS A 79 -17.56 2.12 -12.65
N LYS A 80 -17.53 2.74 -13.83
CA LYS A 80 -17.52 2.04 -15.13
C LYS A 80 -16.33 1.10 -15.27
N TRP A 81 -15.14 1.55 -14.86
CA TRP A 81 -13.95 0.71 -14.87
C TRP A 81 -14.07 -0.48 -13.89
N ALA A 82 -14.57 -0.24 -12.67
CA ALA A 82 -14.78 -1.28 -11.67
C ALA A 82 -15.83 -2.31 -12.12
N ALA A 83 -16.92 -1.88 -12.75
CA ALA A 83 -17.93 -2.80 -13.31
C ALA A 83 -17.37 -3.67 -14.45
N LYS A 84 -16.32 -3.24 -15.15
CA LYS A 84 -15.68 -3.98 -16.24
C LYS A 84 -14.53 -4.90 -15.78
N ASN A 85 -13.87 -4.59 -14.65
CA ASN A 85 -12.64 -5.24 -14.20
C ASN A 85 -12.71 -5.85 -12.78
N GLY A 86 -13.85 -5.72 -12.11
CA GLY A 86 -14.14 -6.37 -10.83
C GLY A 86 -14.84 -7.69 -11.05
#